data_AF-A0A699QS85-F1
#
_entry.id   AF-A0A699QS85-F1
#
_cell.length_a   1.000
_cell.length_b   1.000
_cell.length_c   1.000
_cell.angle_alpha   90.00
_cell.angle_beta   90.00
_cell.angle_gamma   90.00
#
_symmetry.space_group_name_H-M   'P 1'
#
loop_
_entity.id
_entity.type
_entity.pdbx_description
1 polymer ?
#
loop_
_entity_poly.entity_id
_entity_poly.type
_entity_poly.pdbx_seq_one_letter_code
_entity_poly.pdbx_strand_id
1 'polypeptide(L)'
;KKIVILEDAIREILLLDDAEGVVCLPNEEIFAGLAQMGYEKPSTKLTFYKAFFSSQWKFLIHTILQSLSAKRTSWNEFSTTMASAVICLSNEQRFNFSRYMFDSLVRNVDSSSKFYMYPCFI
;
A
#
# COMPACT_ATOMS: atom_id res chain seq x y z
N LYS A 1 1.69 29.32 -6.17
CA LYS A 1 1.83 29.01 -4.72
C LYS A 1 2.74 27.79 -4.60
N LYS A 2 3.83 27.85 -3.84
CA LYS A 2 4.70 26.68 -3.59
C LYS A 2 4.04 25.83 -2.50
N ILE A 3 3.69 24.59 -2.81
CA ILE A 3 3.20 23.63 -1.82
C ILE A 3 4.43 22.92 -1.26
N VAL A 4 4.59 22.93 0.06
CA VAL A 4 5.63 22.17 0.75
C VAL A 4 4.93 21.00 1.44
N ILE A 5 5.34 19.79 1.07
CA ILE A 5 4.86 18.54 1.69
C ILE A 5 6.07 17.97 2.43
N LEU A 6 5.89 17.58 3.69
CA LEU A 6 6.90 16.92 4.50
C LEU A 6 6.34 15.58 4.96
N GLU A 7 7.15 14.52 4.84
CA GLU A 7 6.79 13.20 5.33
C GLU A 7 6.55 13.20 6.85
N ASP A 8 7.40 13.91 7.62
CA ASP A 8 7.26 14.03 9.07
C ASP A 8 5.92 14.66 9.48
N ALA A 9 5.43 15.63 8.70
CA ALA A 9 4.13 16.26 8.97
C ALA A 9 2.97 15.27 8.78
N ILE A 10 3.09 14.32 7.84
CA ILE A 10 2.10 13.26 7.65
C ILE A 10 2.10 12.34 8.87
N ARG A 11 3.28 11.94 9.37
CA ARG A 11 3.41 11.16 10.61
C ARG A 11 2.77 11.85 11.81
N GLU A 12 3.09 13.13 12.01
CA GLU A 12 2.61 13.91 13.14
C GLU A 12 1.08 14.10 13.11
N ILE A 13 0.52 14.45 11.95
CA ILE A 13 -0.92 14.71 11.81
C ILE A 13 -1.75 13.43 11.95
N LEU A 14 -1.26 12.32 11.40
CA LEU A 14 -1.97 11.03 11.41
C LEU A 14 -1.57 10.13 12.59
N LEU A 15 -0.67 10.60 13.46
CA LEU A 15 -0.18 9.89 14.63
C LEU A 15 0.41 8.51 14.30
N LEU A 16 1.22 8.44 13.23
CA LEU A 16 1.84 7.20 12.76
C LEU A 16 3.24 7.00 13.37
N ASP A 17 3.44 5.84 14.00
CA ASP A 17 4.74 5.37 14.50
C ASP A 17 5.43 4.44 13.48
N ASP A 18 5.71 4.99 12.29
CA ASP A 18 6.13 4.21 11.13
C ASP A 18 7.43 4.68 10.45
N ALA A 19 8.20 5.57 11.11
CA ALA A 19 9.44 6.12 10.57
C ALA A 19 10.47 5.02 10.21
N GLU A 20 10.58 3.99 11.06
CA GLU A 20 11.46 2.83 10.85
C GLU A 20 10.81 1.73 9.99
N GLY A 21 9.61 1.97 9.46
CA GLY A 21 8.91 1.01 8.64
C GLY A 21 9.56 0.84 7.26
N VAL A 22 9.39 -0.34 6.67
CA VAL A 22 9.82 -0.57 5.29
C VAL A 22 8.81 0.01 4.30
N VAL A 23 9.30 0.50 3.16
CA VAL A 23 8.44 1.04 2.08
C VAL A 23 8.08 -0.04 1.07
N CYS A 24 8.98 -1.00 0.85
CA CYS A 24 8.76 -2.17 -0.01
C CYS A 24 9.70 -3.29 0.44
N LEU A 25 9.16 -4.49 0.59
CA LEU A 25 9.94 -5.69 0.85
C LEU A 25 10.68 -6.13 -0.43
N PRO A 26 11.79 -6.90 -0.31
CA PRO A 26 12.39 -7.59 -1.44
C PRO A 26 11.39 -8.51 -2.15
N ASN A 27 11.51 -8.65 -3.48
CA ASN A 27 10.57 -9.45 -4.26
C ASN A 27 10.45 -10.90 -3.76
N GLU A 28 11.55 -11.50 -3.31
CA GLU A 28 11.57 -12.85 -2.75
C GLU A 28 10.70 -12.96 -1.49
N GLU A 29 10.81 -11.98 -0.58
CA GLU A 29 9.97 -11.88 0.62
C GLU A 29 8.50 -11.62 0.27
N ILE A 30 8.23 -10.83 -0.78
CA ILE A 30 6.87 -10.63 -1.27
C ILE A 30 6.27 -11.95 -1.74
N PHE A 31 6.97 -12.69 -2.62
CA PHE A 31 6.45 -13.97 -3.13
C PHE A 31 6.28 -15.01 -2.02
N ALA A 32 7.24 -15.10 -1.09
CA ALA A 32 7.16 -16.00 0.05
C ALA A 32 5.99 -15.64 0.98
N GLY A 33 5.83 -14.36 1.34
CA GLY A 33 4.74 -13.88 2.20
C GLY A 33 3.37 -14.09 1.56
N LEU A 34 3.21 -13.78 0.27
CA LEU A 34 1.95 -14.04 -0.44
C LEU A 34 1.63 -15.54 -0.51
N ALA A 35 2.62 -16.40 -0.75
CA ALA A 35 2.43 -17.85 -0.73
C ALA A 35 2.01 -18.36 0.65
N GLN A 36 2.60 -17.84 1.73
CA GLN A 36 2.22 -18.16 3.11
C GLN A 36 0.78 -17.74 3.43
N MET A 37 0.31 -16.64 2.85
CA MET A 37 -1.08 -16.18 2.92
C MET A 37 -2.05 -16.98 2.02
N GLY A 38 -1.55 -17.97 1.27
CA GLY A 38 -2.38 -18.80 0.38
C GLY A 38 -2.70 -18.14 -0.96
N TYR A 39 -1.79 -17.35 -1.53
CA TYR A 39 -1.93 -16.83 -2.89
C TYR A 39 -1.79 -17.94 -3.92
N GLU A 40 -2.86 -18.23 -4.67
CA GLU A 40 -2.94 -19.42 -5.52
C GLU A 40 -2.34 -19.24 -6.93
N LYS A 41 -2.00 -18.01 -7.33
CA LYS A 41 -1.53 -17.74 -8.70
C LYS A 41 0.00 -17.78 -8.78
N PRO A 42 0.60 -18.74 -9.52
CA PRO A 42 2.01 -18.65 -9.87
C PRO A 42 2.21 -17.49 -10.85
N SER A 43 3.07 -16.54 -10.48
CA SER A 43 3.36 -15.36 -11.29
C SER A 43 4.78 -14.87 -10.99
N THR A 44 5.53 -14.53 -12.03
CA THR A 44 6.78 -13.77 -11.92
C THR A 44 6.55 -12.26 -12.06
N LYS A 45 5.31 -11.85 -12.31
CA LYS A 45 4.93 -10.44 -12.44
C LYS A 45 4.81 -9.79 -11.06
N LEU A 46 5.13 -8.50 -11.00
CA LEU A 46 5.04 -7.63 -9.83
C LEU A 46 3.66 -6.95 -9.69
N THR A 47 2.63 -7.55 -10.28
CA THR A 47 1.23 -7.14 -10.16
C THR A 47 0.43 -8.34 -9.68
N PHE A 48 -0.27 -8.14 -8.56
CA PHE A 48 -0.98 -9.20 -7.85
C PHE A 48 -2.48 -8.97 -7.90
N TYR A 49 -3.23 -10.04 -7.67
CA TYR A 49 -4.68 -10.06 -7.88
C TYR A 49 -5.39 -10.63 -6.66
N LYS A 50 -6.20 -9.84 -5.96
CA LYS A 50 -6.83 -10.33 -4.73
C LYS A 50 -7.78 -11.52 -4.95
N ALA A 51 -8.29 -11.70 -6.18
CA ALA A 51 -9.13 -12.84 -6.58
C ALA A 51 -8.54 -14.22 -6.22
N PHE A 52 -7.22 -14.34 -6.10
CA PHE A 52 -6.52 -15.62 -5.84
C PHE A 52 -6.15 -15.84 -4.36
N PHE A 53 -6.76 -15.09 -3.45
CA PHE A 53 -6.66 -15.37 -2.01
C PHE A 53 -7.97 -15.97 -1.46
N SER A 54 -7.92 -16.49 -0.24
CA SER A 54 -9.12 -16.83 0.53
C SER A 54 -9.95 -15.57 0.87
N SER A 55 -11.21 -15.75 1.26
CA SER A 55 -12.13 -14.63 1.55
C SER A 55 -11.62 -13.69 2.64
N GLN A 56 -10.91 -14.21 3.64
CA GLN A 56 -10.38 -13.42 4.75
C GLN A 56 -9.31 -12.43 4.28
N TRP A 57 -8.32 -12.92 3.53
CA TRP A 57 -7.27 -12.08 2.96
C TRP A 57 -7.78 -11.15 1.87
N LYS A 58 -8.74 -11.60 1.05
CA LYS A 58 -9.45 -10.75 0.10
C LYS A 58 -10.07 -9.53 0.78
N PHE A 59 -10.71 -9.73 1.92
CA PHE A 59 -11.32 -8.66 2.70
C PHE A 59 -10.26 -7.69 3.22
N LEU A 60 -9.21 -8.18 3.86
CA LEU A 60 -8.10 -7.35 4.34
C LEU A 60 -7.47 -6.50 3.21
N ILE A 61 -7.13 -7.14 2.09
CA ILE A 61 -6.53 -6.45 0.92
C ILE A 61 -7.51 -5.42 0.36
N HIS A 62 -8.82 -5.74 0.29
CA HIS A 62 -9.83 -4.78 -0.12
C HIS A 62 -9.85 -3.56 0.79
N THR A 63 -9.87 -3.76 2.10
CA THR A 63 -9.90 -2.68 3.09
C THR A 63 -8.69 -1.77 2.95
N ILE A 64 -7.48 -2.32 2.89
CA ILE A 64 -6.25 -1.52 2.76
C ILE A 64 -6.23 -0.76 1.43
N LEU A 65 -6.63 -1.41 0.33
CA LEU A 65 -6.75 -0.75 -0.97
C LEU A 65 -7.77 0.40 -0.94
N GLN A 66 -8.90 0.19 -0.28
CA GLN A 66 -9.93 1.23 -0.16
C GLN A 66 -9.44 2.42 0.66
N SER A 67 -8.65 2.17 1.70
CA SER A 67 -8.09 3.23 2.55
C SER A 67 -6.90 3.96 1.92
N LEU A 68 -6.08 3.31 1.08
CA LEU A 68 -4.77 3.85 0.65
C LEU A 68 -4.59 4.00 -0.87
N SER A 69 -5.53 3.55 -1.70
CA SER A 69 -5.33 3.60 -3.15
C SER A 69 -5.45 5.02 -3.71
N ALA A 70 -4.44 5.42 -4.48
CA ALA A 70 -4.39 6.71 -5.19
C ALA A 70 -5.29 6.78 -6.45
N LYS A 71 -5.85 5.64 -6.88
CA LYS A 71 -6.69 5.54 -8.08
C LYS A 71 -7.83 4.55 -7.85
N ARG A 72 -8.96 4.76 -8.55
CA ARG A 72 -9.96 3.70 -8.80
C ARG A 72 -9.40 2.66 -9.78
N THR A 73 -8.23 2.08 -9.51
CA THR A 73 -7.77 0.93 -10.30
C THR A 73 -8.79 -0.19 -10.19
N SER A 74 -8.76 -1.14 -11.13
CA SER A 74 -9.59 -2.34 -11.02
C SER A 74 -9.39 -2.88 -9.60
N TRP A 75 -10.46 -2.93 -8.80
CA TRP A 75 -10.40 -3.27 -7.38
C TRP A 75 -9.76 -4.64 -7.11
N ASN A 76 -9.46 -5.39 -8.16
CA ASN A 76 -8.83 -6.69 -8.12
C ASN A 76 -7.30 -6.62 -8.07
N GLU A 77 -6.65 -5.59 -8.62
CA GLU A 77 -5.19 -5.51 -8.77
C GLU A 77 -4.51 -4.69 -7.68
N PHE A 78 -3.31 -5.13 -7.26
CA PHE A 78 -2.46 -4.40 -6.33
C PHE A 78 -0.96 -4.54 -6.66
N SER A 79 -0.17 -3.54 -6.25
CA SER A 79 1.27 -3.42 -6.52
C SER A 79 2.14 -4.14 -5.48
N THR A 80 3.44 -4.25 -5.73
CA THR A 80 4.45 -4.73 -4.76
C THR A 80 4.48 -3.92 -3.46
N THR A 81 4.34 -2.59 -3.54
CA THR A 81 4.25 -1.73 -2.36
C THR A 81 3.04 -2.08 -1.50
N MET A 82 1.88 -2.30 -2.14
CA MET A 82 0.67 -2.72 -1.43
C MET A 82 0.79 -4.15 -0.89
N ALA A 83 1.43 -5.06 -1.64
CA ALA A 83 1.73 -6.40 -1.16
C ALA A 83 2.62 -6.37 0.08
N SER A 84 3.63 -5.49 0.08
CA SER A 84 4.53 -5.28 1.21
C SER A 84 3.76 -4.77 2.44
N ALA A 85 2.85 -3.80 2.26
CA ALA A 85 2.00 -3.31 3.34
C ALA A 85 1.13 -4.42 3.94
N VAL A 86 0.49 -5.24 3.09
CA VAL A 86 -0.34 -6.37 3.52
C VAL A 86 0.48 -7.40 4.31
N ILE A 87 1.66 -7.77 3.81
CA ILE A 87 2.56 -8.74 4.47
C ILE A 87 3.10 -8.18 5.80
N CYS A 88 3.50 -6.91 5.83
CA CYS A 88 3.98 -6.28 7.04
C CYS A 88 2.88 -6.26 8.11
N LEU A 89 1.66 -5.87 7.75
CA LEU A 89 0.51 -5.90 8.65
C LEU A 89 0.18 -7.32 9.13
N SER A 90 0.27 -8.34 8.27
CA SER A 90 0.02 -9.73 8.68
C SER A 90 1.09 -10.29 9.61
N ASN A 91 2.32 -9.79 9.51
CA ASN A 91 3.47 -10.24 10.29
C ASN A 91 3.78 -9.33 11.49
N GLU A 92 2.91 -8.37 11.80
CA GLU A 92 3.13 -7.36 12.86
C GLU A 92 4.43 -6.55 12.66
N GLN A 93 4.86 -6.39 11.41
CA GLN A 93 6.00 -5.56 11.03
C GLN A 93 5.55 -4.15 10.67
N ARG A 94 6.40 -3.15 10.98
CA ARG A 94 6.12 -1.76 10.61
C ARG A 94 6.28 -1.55 9.10
N PHE A 95 5.23 -1.02 8.47
CA PHE A 95 5.27 -0.50 7.11
C PHE A 95 5.21 1.03 7.16
N ASN A 96 6.01 1.71 6.34
CA ASN A 96 6.06 3.17 6.32
C ASN A 96 4.93 3.74 5.43
N PHE A 97 3.74 3.87 6.03
CA PHE A 97 2.55 4.45 5.41
C PHE A 97 2.75 5.94 5.09
N SER A 98 3.45 6.64 5.96
CA SER A 98 3.75 8.07 5.82
C SER A 98 4.52 8.35 4.54
N ARG A 99 5.54 7.54 4.24
CA ARG A 99 6.30 7.59 2.99
C ARG A 99 5.43 7.25 1.79
N TYR A 100 4.63 6.19 1.88
CA TYR A 100 3.72 5.81 0.81
C TYR A 100 2.73 6.94 0.44
N MET A 101 2.14 7.59 1.45
CA MET A 101 1.25 8.73 1.25
C MET A 101 2.00 9.94 0.71
N PHE A 102 3.18 10.25 1.25
CA PHE A 102 4.05 11.32 0.77
C PHE A 102 4.36 11.19 -0.73
N ASP A 103 4.89 10.03 -1.14
CA ASP A 103 5.24 9.76 -2.54
C ASP A 103 4.01 9.85 -3.46
N SER A 104 2.84 9.46 -2.96
CA SER A 104 1.61 9.61 -3.72
C SER A 104 1.11 11.06 -3.83
N LEU A 105 1.28 11.88 -2.78
CA LEU A 105 0.95 13.30 -2.83
C LEU A 105 1.90 14.05 -3.77
N VAL A 106 3.19 13.76 -3.74
CA VAL A 106 4.19 14.34 -4.66
C VAL A 106 3.83 14.02 -6.11
N ARG A 107 3.60 12.74 -6.44
CA ARG A 107 3.18 12.33 -7.80
C ARG A 107 1.92 13.05 -8.28
N ASN A 108 0.99 13.33 -7.36
CA ASN A 108 -0.26 14.02 -7.68
C ASN A 108 -0.05 15.53 -7.89
N VAL A 109 0.84 16.17 -7.12
CA VAL A 109 1.26 17.55 -7.33
C VAL A 109 1.93 17.72 -8.70
N ASP A 110 2.69 16.73 -9.15
CA ASP A 110 3.38 16.77 -10.46
C ASP A 110 2.47 16.35 -11.63
N SER A 111 1.40 15.60 -11.36
CA SER A 111 0.47 15.12 -12.38
C SER A 111 -0.35 16.25 -13.02
N SER A 112 -0.57 16.19 -14.33
CA SER A 112 -1.51 17.07 -15.05
C SER A 112 -2.97 16.80 -14.69
N SER A 113 -3.29 15.57 -14.26
CA SER A 113 -4.59 15.18 -13.72
C SER A 113 -4.49 15.04 -12.20
N LYS A 114 -5.17 15.94 -11.48
CA LYS A 114 -5.25 15.88 -10.01
C LYS A 114 -6.27 14.82 -9.60
N PHE A 115 -5.90 14.00 -8.62
CA PHE A 115 -6.83 13.07 -7.97
C PHE A 115 -6.91 13.37 -6.49
N TYR A 116 -8.07 13.33 -5.84
CA TYR A 116 -8.11 13.48 -4.39
C TYR A 116 -7.82 12.13 -3.76
N MET A 117 -6.68 12.03 -3.07
CA MET A 117 -6.49 10.94 -2.11
C MET A 117 -7.34 11.31 -0.89
N TYR A 118 -8.48 10.65 -0.74
CA TYR A 118 -9.22 10.63 0.51
C TYR A 118 -8.86 9.30 1.16
N PRO A 119 -7.90 9.26 2.09
CA PRO A 119 -7.73 8.05 2.87
C PRO A 119 -9.01 7.87 3.69
N CYS A 120 -9.78 6.84 3.35
CA CYS A 120 -10.89 6.40 4.17
C CYS A 120 -10.28 5.60 5.33
N PHE A 121 -9.80 6.31 6.35
CA PHE A 121 -9.42 5.67 7.61
C PHE A 121 -10.71 5.05 8.19
N ILE A 122 -10.67 3.73 8.43
CA ILE A 122 -11.72 2.99 9.15
C ILE A 122 -11.39 3.05 10.63
#